data_AF-A0A5N5WNS7-F1
#
_entry.id   AF-A0A5N5WNS7-F1
#
_cell.length_a   1.000
_cell.length_b   1.000
_cell.length_c   1.000
_cell.angle_alpha   90.00
_cell.angle_beta   90.00
_cell.angle_gamma   90.00
#
_symmetry.space_group_name_H-M   'P 1'
#
loop_
_entity.id
_entity.type
_entity.pdbx_description
1 polymer ?
#
loop_
_entity_poly.entity_id
_entity_poly.type
_entity_poly.pdbx_seq_one_letter_code
_entity_poly.pdbx_strand_id
1 'polypeptide(L)'
;MFTPVHTSLGALLLFQGSSGLLLHNGAVFGISSLLSGCFFRPGRENVPIIAGLVSSVIPIWLFMPSLIPVYPPAPNSWTSLAPTLGTGFLLGWGTKNGRGCTSGHMLCGLSRLSPRSFIATAIFFTTALLTANLMSGGQNIPPCPSGVSCYAPVYPSIAELLFMVMVNSLAFVTNTFVVPQTLNRSENSRTIFSYLAGLQFGMGLFFSGMANPTKVLQFFALPTDPARFDPSLALVILFGIGPSLITFLTVKPGQDTGDVARKPANPTLADYWRLPTATVADIDWRFVAGAAAFGVAWGLRGVCPGPAVLRAVLQPAWGLVEMVGYMLGNLV
;
A
#
# COMPACT_ATOMS: atom_id res chain seq x y z
N MET A 1 -16.47 -3.22 9.81
CA MET A 1 -17.07 -4.58 9.89
C MET A 1 -16.08 -5.56 9.29
N PHE A 2 -15.73 -6.62 10.01
CA PHE A 2 -14.68 -7.56 9.63
C PHE A 2 -14.98 -8.25 8.29
N THR A 3 -14.12 -8.07 7.29
CA THR A 3 -14.24 -8.64 5.94
C THR A 3 -13.11 -9.63 5.67
N PRO A 4 -13.13 -10.84 6.27
CA PRO A 4 -11.99 -11.76 6.21
C PRO A 4 -11.64 -12.19 4.79
N VAL A 5 -12.65 -12.48 3.97
CA VAL A 5 -12.45 -12.98 2.61
C VAL A 5 -11.94 -11.88 1.67
N HIS A 6 -12.59 -10.71 1.66
CA HIS A 6 -12.11 -9.56 0.87
C HIS A 6 -10.68 -9.20 1.26
N THR A 7 -10.38 -9.09 2.56
CA THR A 7 -9.06 -8.68 3.01
C THR A 7 -7.97 -9.70 2.66
N SER A 8 -8.25 -11.00 2.77
CA SER A 8 -7.29 -12.05 2.39
C SER A 8 -7.02 -12.07 0.89
N LEU A 9 -8.07 -12.03 0.05
CA LEU A 9 -7.91 -12.02 -1.42
C LEU A 9 -7.27 -10.73 -1.92
N GLY A 10 -7.55 -9.59 -1.27
CA GLY A 10 -6.86 -8.33 -1.57
C GLY A 10 -5.40 -8.34 -1.16
N ALA A 11 -5.08 -8.91 0.01
CA ALA A 11 -3.71 -9.06 0.48
C ALA A 11 -2.86 -9.96 -0.43
N LEU A 12 -3.42 -11.07 -0.93
CA LEU A 12 -2.78 -11.91 -1.94
C LEU A 12 -2.48 -11.12 -3.23
N LEU A 13 -3.42 -10.28 -3.67
CA LEU A 13 -3.22 -9.49 -4.89
C LEU A 13 -2.18 -8.37 -4.70
N LEU A 14 -2.10 -7.77 -3.51
CA LEU A 14 -1.01 -6.86 -3.13
C LEU A 14 0.35 -7.57 -3.12
N PHE A 15 0.40 -8.79 -2.60
CA PHE A 15 1.56 -9.67 -2.67
C PHE A 15 1.98 -9.92 -4.13
N GLN A 16 1.04 -10.27 -5.00
CA GLN A 16 1.30 -10.50 -6.43
C GLN A 16 1.89 -9.26 -7.10
N GLY A 17 1.30 -8.08 -6.90
CA GLY A 17 1.81 -6.84 -7.50
C GLY A 17 3.19 -6.44 -6.97
N SER A 18 3.38 -6.48 -5.65
CA SER A 18 4.63 -6.02 -5.02
C SER A 18 5.79 -7.01 -5.17
N SER A 19 5.55 -8.30 -4.95
CA SER A 19 6.57 -9.34 -5.09
C SER A 19 6.83 -9.68 -6.55
N GLY A 20 5.82 -9.61 -7.42
CA GLY A 20 6.01 -9.70 -8.86
C GLY A 20 6.95 -8.61 -9.37
N LEU A 21 6.79 -7.35 -8.91
CA LEU A 21 7.69 -6.27 -9.31
C LEU A 21 9.14 -6.54 -8.89
N LEU A 22 9.31 -7.11 -7.70
CA LEU A 22 10.62 -7.55 -7.20
C LEU A 22 11.19 -8.65 -8.10
N LEU A 23 10.47 -9.75 -8.29
CA LEU A 23 10.95 -10.92 -9.02
C LEU A 23 11.23 -10.65 -10.50
N HIS A 24 10.37 -9.87 -11.16
CA HIS A 24 10.50 -9.65 -12.60
C HIS A 24 11.38 -8.44 -12.91
N ASN A 25 11.16 -7.29 -12.25
CA ASN A 25 11.88 -6.05 -12.57
C ASN A 25 13.07 -5.76 -11.64
N GLY A 26 13.31 -6.63 -10.66
CA GLY A 26 14.34 -6.45 -9.64
C GLY A 26 14.03 -5.32 -8.66
N ALA A 27 12.83 -4.73 -8.69
CA ALA A 27 12.54 -3.45 -8.04
C ALA A 27 11.53 -3.61 -6.90
N VAL A 28 11.70 -2.79 -5.86
CA VAL A 28 10.82 -2.83 -4.68
C VAL A 28 9.65 -1.86 -4.84
N PHE A 29 8.45 -2.33 -4.51
CA PHE A 29 7.25 -1.51 -4.58
C PHE A 29 7.19 -0.49 -3.42
N GLY A 30 7.64 0.74 -3.68
CA GLY A 30 7.56 1.85 -2.73
C GLY A 30 6.69 2.98 -3.26
N ILE A 31 5.40 3.02 -2.88
CA ILE A 31 4.44 3.96 -3.52
C ILE A 31 4.85 5.43 -3.36
N SER A 32 5.41 5.83 -2.22
CA SER A 32 5.82 7.20 -1.98
C SER A 32 6.92 7.67 -2.94
N SER A 33 7.96 6.85 -3.13
CA SER A 33 9.06 7.16 -4.07
C SER A 33 8.62 7.08 -5.52
N LEU A 34 7.68 6.18 -5.84
CA LEU A 34 7.08 6.10 -7.17
C LEU A 34 6.27 7.36 -7.49
N LEU A 35 5.44 7.83 -6.56
CA LEU A 35 4.63 9.04 -6.73
C LEU A 35 5.48 10.30 -6.82
N SER A 36 6.43 10.51 -5.89
CA SER A 36 7.35 11.64 -5.98
C SER A 36 8.21 11.56 -7.25
N GLY A 37 8.62 10.35 -7.65
CA GLY A 37 9.33 10.09 -8.89
C GLY A 37 8.54 10.55 -10.11
N CYS A 38 7.25 10.22 -10.22
CA CYS A 38 6.42 10.67 -11.34
C CYS A 38 6.36 12.20 -11.47
N PHE A 39 6.43 12.93 -10.37
CA PHE A 39 6.36 14.40 -10.37
C PHE A 39 7.72 15.04 -10.65
N PHE A 40 8.79 14.58 -9.99
CA PHE A 40 10.11 15.22 -10.09
C PHE A 40 11.00 14.67 -11.20
N ARG A 41 10.89 13.38 -11.51
CA ARG A 41 11.72 12.65 -12.48
C ARG A 41 10.89 11.56 -13.17
N PRO A 42 9.87 11.93 -13.97
CA PRO A 42 9.01 10.97 -14.63
C PRO A 42 9.84 10.05 -15.54
N GLY A 43 9.60 8.74 -15.43
CA GLY A 43 10.32 7.73 -16.20
C GLY A 43 9.63 6.38 -16.20
N ARG A 44 10.21 5.42 -16.91
CA ARG A 44 9.66 4.06 -17.07
C ARG A 44 9.65 3.23 -15.78
N GLU A 45 10.34 3.70 -14.75
CA GLU A 45 10.41 3.03 -13.45
C GLU A 45 9.26 3.43 -12.51
N ASN A 46 8.59 4.57 -12.77
CA ASN A 46 7.56 5.10 -11.89
C ASN A 46 6.21 5.31 -12.58
N VAL A 47 6.19 5.99 -13.74
CA VAL A 47 4.95 6.34 -14.45
C VAL A 47 4.09 5.12 -14.76
N PRO A 48 4.60 4.00 -15.30
CA PRO A 48 3.77 2.84 -15.61
C PRO A 48 3.11 2.24 -14.37
N ILE A 49 3.83 2.18 -13.23
CA ILE A 49 3.30 1.63 -11.98
C ILE A 49 2.16 2.50 -11.46
N ILE A 50 2.35 3.82 -11.43
CA ILE A 50 1.29 4.73 -10.99
C ILE A 50 0.11 4.74 -11.95
N ALA A 51 0.37 4.67 -13.26
CA ALA A 51 -0.69 4.56 -14.28
C ALA A 51 -1.51 3.28 -14.09
N GLY A 52 -0.86 2.15 -13.82
CA GLY A 52 -1.54 0.89 -13.49
C GLY A 52 -2.37 0.98 -12.22
N LEU A 53 -1.82 1.61 -11.17
CA LEU A 53 -2.55 1.82 -9.92
C LEU A 53 -3.78 2.70 -10.12
N VAL A 54 -3.68 3.78 -10.89
CA VAL A 54 -4.83 4.66 -11.19
C VAL A 54 -5.86 3.95 -12.07
N SER A 55 -5.40 3.23 -13.10
CA SER A 55 -6.31 2.51 -14.02
C SER A 55 -7.01 1.34 -13.36
N SER A 56 -6.56 0.88 -12.19
CA SER A 56 -7.23 -0.17 -11.40
C SER A 56 -8.65 0.23 -10.98
N VAL A 57 -8.99 1.52 -10.97
CA VAL A 57 -10.35 2.00 -10.73
C VAL A 57 -11.31 1.49 -11.81
N ILE A 58 -10.87 1.39 -13.06
CA ILE A 58 -11.70 1.06 -14.23
C ILE A 58 -12.35 -0.33 -14.12
N PRO A 59 -11.60 -1.44 -13.95
CA PRO A 59 -12.22 -2.76 -13.83
C PRO A 59 -13.10 -2.89 -12.59
N ILE A 60 -12.74 -2.21 -11.48
CA ILE A 60 -13.58 -2.22 -10.28
C ILE A 60 -14.90 -1.48 -10.55
N TRP A 61 -14.85 -0.30 -11.15
CA TRP A 61 -16.05 0.48 -11.47
C TRP A 61 -16.96 -0.22 -12.47
N LEU A 62 -16.39 -0.87 -13.50
CA LEU A 62 -17.16 -1.57 -14.53
C LEU A 62 -17.80 -2.87 -14.03
N PHE A 63 -17.06 -3.66 -13.26
CA PHE A 63 -17.50 -5.02 -12.92
C PHE A 63 -18.01 -5.14 -11.49
N MET A 64 -17.36 -4.49 -10.51
CA MET A 64 -17.66 -4.64 -9.08
C MET A 64 -17.68 -3.29 -8.34
N PRO A 65 -18.61 -2.37 -8.69
CA PRO A 65 -18.67 -1.04 -8.08
C PRO A 65 -18.92 -1.07 -6.56
N SER A 66 -19.44 -2.17 -6.02
CA SER A 66 -19.61 -2.39 -4.57
C SER A 66 -18.28 -2.43 -3.80
N LEU A 67 -17.15 -2.71 -4.46
CA LEU A 67 -15.82 -2.69 -3.86
C LEU A 67 -15.19 -1.30 -3.81
N ILE A 68 -15.83 -0.29 -4.42
CA ILE A 68 -15.40 1.10 -4.32
C ILE A 68 -15.77 1.63 -2.93
N PRO A 69 -14.81 2.14 -2.15
CA PRO A 69 -15.09 2.66 -0.83
C PRO A 69 -15.95 3.92 -0.90
N VAL A 70 -16.89 4.03 0.04
CA VAL A 70 -17.61 5.27 0.28
C VAL A 70 -16.70 6.20 1.08
N TYR A 71 -16.15 7.21 0.42
CA TYR A 71 -15.40 8.25 1.10
C TYR A 71 -16.35 9.17 1.86
N PRO A 72 -15.96 9.68 3.05
CA PRO A 72 -16.75 10.69 3.74
C PRO A 72 -17.03 11.88 2.81
N PRO A 73 -18.28 12.41 2.79
CA PRO A 73 -18.59 13.60 2.03
C PRO A 73 -17.66 14.68 2.53
N ALA A 74 -16.97 15.29 1.58
CA ALA A 74 -15.99 16.26 1.95
C ALA A 74 -16.68 17.58 2.36
N PRO A 75 -16.14 18.31 3.32
CA PRO A 75 -16.87 19.43 3.90
C PRO A 75 -17.00 20.54 2.86
N ASN A 76 -18.19 21.08 2.63
CA ASN A 76 -18.40 22.14 1.62
C ASN A 76 -17.93 23.53 2.08
N SER A 77 -17.00 23.59 3.03
CA SER A 77 -16.53 24.82 3.67
C SER A 77 -15.04 25.04 3.47
N TRP A 78 -14.68 26.30 3.22
CA TRP A 78 -13.28 26.76 3.11
C TRP A 78 -12.46 26.42 4.36
N THR A 79 -13.10 26.30 5.52
CA THR A 79 -12.47 25.91 6.79
C THR A 79 -11.87 24.51 6.75
N SER A 80 -12.30 23.64 5.84
CA SER A 80 -11.79 22.27 5.72
C SER A 80 -10.67 22.11 4.69
N LEU A 81 -10.39 23.16 3.90
CA LEU A 81 -9.29 23.18 2.93
C LEU A 81 -7.94 23.11 3.65
N ALA A 82 -7.73 24.00 4.62
CA ALA A 82 -6.50 24.09 5.40
C ALA A 82 -6.11 22.78 6.11
N PRO A 83 -7.01 22.11 6.87
CA PRO A 83 -6.66 20.83 7.49
C PRO A 83 -6.43 19.71 6.46
N THR A 84 -7.16 19.69 5.33
CA THR A 84 -6.94 18.67 4.29
C THR A 84 -5.56 18.85 3.64
N LEU A 85 -5.21 20.08 3.26
CA LEU A 85 -3.88 20.44 2.78
C LEU A 85 -2.81 20.11 3.81
N GLY A 86 -3.03 20.46 5.07
CA GLY A 86 -2.11 20.21 6.18
C GLY A 86 -1.86 18.72 6.42
N THR A 87 -2.91 17.89 6.42
CA THR A 87 -2.75 16.44 6.54
C THR A 87 -2.04 15.83 5.33
N GLY A 88 -2.35 16.32 4.12
CA GLY A 88 -1.63 15.94 2.91
C GLY A 88 -0.15 16.31 3.01
N PHE A 89 0.15 17.55 3.42
CA PHE A 89 1.51 18.03 3.63
C PHE A 89 2.28 17.16 4.63
N LEU A 90 1.67 16.85 5.78
CA LEU A 90 2.28 16.01 6.79
C LEU A 90 2.52 14.58 6.28
N LEU A 91 1.59 14.03 5.48
CA LEU A 91 1.74 12.74 4.80
C LEU A 91 2.94 12.78 3.82
N GLY A 92 3.03 13.82 3.00
CA GLY A 92 4.11 14.01 2.02
C GLY A 92 5.49 14.18 2.65
N TRP A 93 5.57 15.10 3.62
CA TRP A 93 6.79 15.37 4.37
C TRP A 93 7.24 14.15 5.18
N GLY A 94 6.29 13.48 5.84
CA GLY A 94 6.53 12.28 6.63
C GLY A 94 7.10 11.15 5.78
N THR A 95 6.47 10.85 4.64
CA THR A 95 6.95 9.78 3.75
C THR A 95 8.29 10.08 3.08
N LYS A 96 8.60 11.35 2.79
CA LYS A 96 9.91 11.76 2.28
C LYS A 96 10.99 11.59 3.33
N ASN A 97 10.82 12.19 4.50
CA ASN A 97 11.85 12.19 5.55
C ASN A 97 11.98 10.80 6.21
N GLY A 98 10.86 10.09 6.36
CA GLY A 98 10.83 8.67 6.74
C GLY A 98 11.33 7.74 5.64
N ARG A 99 11.60 8.24 4.42
CA ARG A 99 12.13 7.50 3.26
C ARG A 99 11.29 6.26 2.90
N GLY A 100 9.98 6.36 3.08
CA GLY A 100 9.03 5.28 2.82
C GLY A 100 7.69 5.47 3.55
N CYS A 101 6.76 4.57 3.28
CA CYS A 101 5.45 4.48 3.93
C CYS A 101 5.10 3.00 4.19
N THR A 102 3.82 2.69 4.46
CA THR A 102 3.33 1.32 4.66
C THR A 102 3.72 0.33 3.56
N SER A 103 3.55 0.64 2.27
CA SER A 103 3.94 -0.30 1.20
C SER A 103 5.44 -0.59 1.16
N GLY A 104 6.28 0.44 1.33
CA GLY A 104 7.73 0.29 1.31
C GLY A 104 8.32 -0.36 2.57
N HIS A 105 7.92 0.11 3.76
CA HIS A 105 8.47 -0.35 5.04
C HIS A 105 7.70 -1.52 5.65
N MET A 106 6.36 -1.49 5.64
CA MET A 106 5.55 -2.56 6.23
C MET A 106 5.44 -3.75 5.28
N LEU A 107 4.85 -3.57 4.09
CA LEU A 107 4.58 -4.69 3.18
C LEU A 107 5.87 -5.27 2.60
N CYS A 108 6.68 -4.44 1.93
CA CYS A 108 7.92 -4.90 1.29
C CYS A 108 9.12 -4.92 2.24
N GLY A 109 9.16 -4.08 3.28
CA GLY A 109 10.32 -3.96 4.17
C GLY A 109 10.40 -5.10 5.18
N LEU A 110 9.27 -5.40 5.85
CA LEU A 110 9.20 -6.51 6.82
C LEU A 110 9.37 -7.87 6.16
N SER A 111 8.79 -8.07 4.97
CA SER A 111 8.95 -9.32 4.21
C SER A 111 10.40 -9.60 3.78
N ARG A 112 11.24 -8.56 3.72
CA ARG A 112 12.68 -8.68 3.43
C ARG A 112 13.55 -8.65 4.69
N LEU A 113 12.92 -8.75 5.86
CA LEU A 113 13.60 -8.76 7.16
C LEU A 113 14.50 -7.53 7.39
N SER A 114 14.12 -6.36 6.85
CA SER A 114 14.89 -5.13 6.99
C SER A 114 14.74 -4.53 8.39
N PRO A 115 15.80 -4.46 9.23
CA PRO A 115 15.68 -3.92 10.58
C PRO A 115 15.29 -2.43 10.58
N ARG A 116 15.82 -1.66 9.62
CA ARG A 116 15.44 -0.26 9.41
C ARG A 116 13.93 -0.12 9.12
N SER A 117 13.37 -1.01 8.31
CA SER A 117 11.94 -0.97 7.99
C SER A 117 11.06 -1.41 9.16
N PHE A 118 11.57 -2.33 9.99
CA PHE A 118 10.93 -2.69 11.26
C PHE A 118 10.85 -1.49 12.20
N ILE A 119 11.96 -0.76 12.38
CA ILE A 119 12.00 0.46 13.20
C ILE A 119 11.04 1.52 12.68
N ALA A 120 11.07 1.83 11.38
CA ALA A 120 10.10 2.76 10.78
C ALA A 120 8.66 2.33 11.05
N THR A 121 8.35 1.05 10.82
CA THR A 121 7.00 0.51 11.02
C THR A 121 6.55 0.62 12.45
N ALA A 122 7.40 0.29 13.42
CA ALA A 122 7.09 0.48 14.83
C ALA A 122 6.78 1.96 15.14
N ILE A 123 7.62 2.89 14.68
CA ILE A 123 7.43 4.33 14.93
C ILE A 123 6.10 4.82 14.36
N PHE A 124 5.87 4.64 13.05
CA PHE A 124 4.68 5.21 12.44
C PHE A 124 3.40 4.49 12.86
N PHE A 125 3.45 3.19 13.13
CA PHE A 125 2.27 2.42 13.54
C PHE A 125 1.86 2.79 14.96
N THR A 126 2.82 2.86 15.89
CA THR A 126 2.55 3.34 17.25
C THR A 126 2.07 4.78 17.24
N THR A 127 2.69 5.65 16.45
CA THR A 127 2.25 7.05 16.35
C THR A 127 0.83 7.16 15.77
N ALA A 128 0.51 6.40 14.72
CA ALA A 128 -0.84 6.37 14.15
C ALA A 128 -1.88 5.88 15.14
N LEU A 129 -1.56 4.82 15.89
CA LEU A 129 -2.42 4.28 16.94
C LEU A 129 -2.66 5.30 18.06
N LEU A 130 -1.62 6.00 18.52
CA LEU A 130 -1.77 7.05 19.54
C LEU A 130 -2.58 8.23 18.99
N THR A 131 -2.27 8.69 17.78
CA THR A 131 -2.98 9.80 17.15
C THR A 131 -4.46 9.49 16.94
N ALA A 132 -4.79 8.30 16.43
CA ALA A 132 -6.17 7.91 16.17
C ALA A 132 -7.03 7.85 17.44
N ASN A 133 -6.43 7.52 18.58
CA ASN A 133 -7.18 7.35 19.83
C ASN A 133 -7.11 8.58 20.76
N LEU A 134 -6.03 9.35 20.74
CA LEU A 134 -5.80 10.43 21.71
C LEU A 134 -6.11 11.83 21.16
N MET A 135 -5.70 12.17 19.93
CA MET A 135 -5.75 13.56 19.45
C MET A 135 -7.17 14.11 19.26
N SER A 136 -8.15 13.24 19.02
CA SER A 136 -9.57 13.59 18.94
C SER A 136 -10.43 12.80 19.93
N GLY A 137 -9.83 12.23 20.98
CA GLY A 137 -10.53 11.32 21.90
C GLY A 137 -11.20 10.13 21.18
N GLY A 138 -10.62 9.67 20.08
CA GLY A 138 -11.18 8.61 19.24
C GLY A 138 -12.40 9.01 18.40
N GLN A 139 -12.79 10.29 18.35
CA GLN A 139 -13.95 10.74 17.57
C GLN A 139 -13.73 10.65 16.04
N ASN A 140 -12.47 10.63 15.60
CA ASN A 140 -12.14 10.40 14.19
C ASN A 140 -12.35 8.94 13.77
N ILE A 141 -12.43 7.99 14.71
CA ILE A 141 -12.70 6.57 14.42
C ILE A 141 -14.21 6.40 14.19
N PRO A 142 -14.67 6.11 12.96
CA PRO A 142 -16.09 6.07 12.65
C PRO A 142 -16.80 4.91 13.37
N PRO A 143 -18.05 5.11 13.83
CA PRO A 143 -18.80 4.07 14.51
C PRO A 143 -19.14 2.90 13.60
N CYS A 144 -19.45 1.75 14.20
CA CYS A 144 -19.99 0.59 13.51
C CYS A 144 -21.50 0.78 13.25
N PRO A 145 -22.11 0.02 12.33
CA PRO A 145 -23.56 -0.02 12.17
C PRO A 145 -24.27 -0.31 13.50
N SER A 146 -25.42 0.34 13.73
CA SER A 146 -26.18 0.23 14.98
C SER A 146 -26.49 -1.22 15.35
N GLY A 147 -26.15 -1.60 16.58
CA GLY A 147 -26.41 -2.93 17.13
C GLY A 147 -25.43 -4.03 16.68
N VAL A 148 -24.37 -3.69 15.93
CA VAL A 148 -23.39 -4.68 15.47
C VAL A 148 -21.96 -4.19 15.72
N SER A 149 -21.13 -5.03 16.33
CA SER A 149 -19.71 -4.73 16.57
C SER A 149 -18.89 -4.78 15.27
N CYS A 150 -17.82 -4.00 15.19
CA CYS A 150 -17.00 -3.93 13.97
C CYS A 150 -16.23 -5.22 13.67
N TYR A 151 -16.04 -6.11 14.65
CA TYR A 151 -15.46 -7.43 14.45
C TYR A 151 -16.44 -8.48 13.91
N ALA A 152 -17.73 -8.15 13.74
CA ALA A 152 -18.70 -9.06 13.14
C ALA A 152 -18.33 -9.35 11.67
N PRO A 153 -18.26 -10.62 11.25
CA PRO A 153 -17.82 -10.99 9.91
C PRO A 153 -18.88 -10.66 8.86
N VAL A 154 -18.42 -10.10 7.74
CA VAL A 154 -19.19 -9.80 6.54
C VAL A 154 -18.51 -10.47 5.36
N TYR A 155 -19.28 -11.23 4.60
CA TYR A 155 -18.81 -12.04 3.48
C TYR A 155 -19.20 -11.41 2.14
N PRO A 156 -18.39 -11.61 1.09
CA PRO A 156 -18.69 -11.12 -0.25
C PRO A 156 -19.96 -11.77 -0.82
N SER A 157 -20.61 -11.06 -1.74
CA SER A 157 -21.56 -11.72 -2.63
C SER A 157 -20.86 -12.77 -3.50
N ILE A 158 -21.60 -13.72 -4.07
CA ILE A 158 -21.02 -14.74 -4.97
C ILE A 158 -20.31 -14.07 -6.16
N ALA A 159 -20.90 -13.00 -6.71
CA ALA A 159 -20.31 -12.26 -7.82
C ALA A 159 -18.97 -11.60 -7.44
N GLU A 160 -18.92 -10.95 -6.26
CA GLU A 160 -17.68 -10.38 -5.73
C GLU A 160 -16.62 -11.45 -5.50
N LEU A 161 -17.00 -12.58 -4.90
CA LEU A 161 -16.10 -13.69 -4.62
C LEU A 161 -15.50 -14.25 -5.91
N LEU A 162 -16.34 -14.56 -6.91
CA LEU A 162 -15.91 -15.08 -8.20
C LEU A 162 -14.98 -14.09 -8.91
N PHE A 163 -15.31 -12.79 -8.89
CA PHE A 163 -14.47 -11.75 -9.46
C PHE A 163 -13.10 -11.68 -8.77
N MET A 164 -13.05 -11.63 -7.44
CA MET A 164 -11.80 -11.54 -6.69
C MET A 164 -10.92 -12.78 -6.88
N VAL A 165 -11.52 -13.99 -6.88
CA VAL A 165 -10.81 -15.25 -7.13
C VAL A 165 -10.28 -15.30 -8.56
N MET A 166 -11.10 -14.92 -9.56
CA MET A 166 -10.68 -14.88 -10.96
C MET A 166 -9.50 -13.93 -11.15
N VAL A 167 -9.56 -12.71 -10.59
CA VAL A 167 -8.48 -11.71 -10.71
C VAL A 167 -7.20 -12.21 -10.01
N ASN A 168 -7.31 -12.84 -8.84
CA ASN A 168 -6.14 -13.43 -8.16
C ASN A 168 -5.52 -14.58 -8.96
N SER A 169 -6.35 -15.49 -9.47
CA SER A 169 -5.89 -16.61 -10.30
C SER A 169 -5.23 -16.10 -11.58
N LEU A 170 -5.80 -15.09 -12.23
CA LEU A 170 -5.21 -14.45 -13.41
C LEU A 170 -3.86 -13.82 -13.07
N ALA A 171 -3.77 -13.03 -11.98
CA ALA A 171 -2.51 -12.43 -11.54
C ALA A 171 -1.45 -13.50 -11.21
N PHE A 172 -1.83 -14.58 -10.53
CA PHE A 172 -0.95 -15.71 -10.23
C PHE A 172 -0.42 -16.37 -11.51
N VAL A 173 -1.31 -16.68 -12.46
CA VAL A 173 -0.93 -17.30 -13.74
C VAL A 173 -0.04 -16.36 -14.55
N THR A 174 -0.36 -15.06 -14.59
CA THR A 174 0.43 -14.06 -15.29
C THR A 174 1.84 -13.96 -14.73
N ASN A 175 1.97 -13.82 -13.41
CA ASN A 175 3.28 -13.64 -12.76
C ASN A 175 4.11 -14.94 -12.78
N THR A 176 3.47 -16.09 -12.60
CA THR A 176 4.20 -17.37 -12.45
C THR A 176 4.56 -18.00 -13.79
N PHE A 177 3.69 -17.92 -14.79
CA PHE A 177 3.86 -18.65 -16.06
C PHE A 177 4.00 -17.72 -17.25
N VAL A 178 3.05 -16.79 -17.44
CA VAL A 178 3.03 -15.97 -18.66
C VAL A 178 4.26 -15.09 -18.77
N VAL A 179 4.59 -14.33 -17.72
CA VAL A 179 5.73 -13.40 -17.76
C VAL A 179 7.05 -14.12 -17.99
N PRO A 180 7.41 -15.19 -17.26
CA PRO A 180 8.65 -15.93 -17.51
C PRO A 180 8.73 -16.62 -18.87
N GLN A 181 7.60 -17.05 -19.44
CA GLN A 181 7.58 -17.82 -20.70
C GLN A 181 7.46 -16.94 -21.94
N THR A 182 6.82 -15.78 -21.85
CA THR A 182 6.46 -14.96 -23.03
C THR A 182 7.27 -13.67 -23.13
N LEU A 183 7.72 -13.09 -22.00
CA LEU A 183 8.42 -11.81 -22.01
C LEU A 183 9.92 -12.02 -21.98
N ASN A 184 10.60 -11.52 -23.01
CA ASN A 184 12.06 -11.45 -23.05
C ASN A 184 12.58 -10.32 -22.16
N ARG A 185 13.82 -10.41 -21.70
CA ARG A 185 14.52 -9.32 -21.01
C ARG A 185 14.65 -8.11 -21.94
N SER A 186 13.81 -7.10 -21.70
CA SER A 186 13.81 -5.86 -22.45
C SER A 186 13.23 -4.73 -21.61
N GLU A 187 13.55 -3.49 -21.98
CA GLU A 187 12.97 -2.31 -21.34
C GLU A 187 11.45 -2.23 -21.50
N ASN A 188 10.93 -2.66 -22.65
CA ASN A 188 9.50 -2.69 -22.91
C ASN A 188 8.79 -3.72 -22.03
N SER A 189 9.35 -4.93 -21.89
CA SER A 189 8.83 -5.96 -20.99
C SER A 189 8.76 -5.48 -19.54
N ARG A 190 9.83 -4.81 -19.06
CA ARG A 190 9.84 -4.21 -17.72
C ARG A 190 8.76 -3.15 -17.56
N THR A 191 8.56 -2.30 -18.58
CA THR A 191 7.53 -1.25 -18.57
C THR A 191 6.12 -1.85 -18.51
N ILE A 192 5.85 -2.89 -19.31
CA ILE A 192 4.59 -3.64 -19.30
C ILE A 192 4.34 -4.23 -17.91
N PHE A 193 5.34 -4.93 -17.36
CA PHE A 193 5.17 -5.55 -16.05
C PHE A 193 5.03 -4.51 -14.92
N SER A 194 5.74 -3.38 -15.00
CA SER A 194 5.55 -2.26 -14.07
C SER A 194 4.10 -1.79 -14.05
N TYR A 195 3.47 -1.64 -15.21
CA TYR A 195 2.05 -1.31 -15.30
C TYR A 195 1.16 -2.39 -14.67
N LEU A 196 1.39 -3.66 -14.99
CA LEU A 196 0.63 -4.77 -14.42
C LEU A 196 0.78 -4.86 -12.89
N ALA A 197 1.98 -4.65 -12.35
CA ALA A 197 2.23 -4.61 -10.92
C ALA A 197 1.44 -3.48 -10.24
N GLY A 198 1.40 -2.29 -10.85
CA GLY A 198 0.57 -1.17 -10.40
C GLY A 198 -0.91 -1.52 -10.39
N LEU A 199 -1.41 -2.14 -11.47
CA LEU A 199 -2.80 -2.56 -11.62
C LEU A 199 -3.22 -3.60 -10.59
N GLN A 200 -2.40 -4.64 -10.40
CA GLN A 200 -2.60 -5.65 -9.37
C GLN A 200 -2.63 -5.02 -7.97
N PHE A 201 -1.65 -4.16 -7.67
CA PHE A 201 -1.57 -3.49 -6.37
C PHE A 201 -2.80 -2.59 -6.12
N GLY A 202 -3.21 -1.80 -7.10
CA GLY A 202 -4.38 -0.93 -7.01
C GLY A 202 -5.69 -1.70 -6.78
N MET A 203 -5.93 -2.78 -7.53
CA MET A 203 -7.09 -3.68 -7.28
C MET A 203 -7.00 -4.33 -5.90
N GLY A 204 -5.81 -4.71 -5.47
CA GLY A 204 -5.55 -5.23 -4.13
C GLY A 204 -5.90 -4.24 -3.01
N LEU A 205 -5.71 -2.93 -3.22
CA LEU A 205 -6.13 -1.89 -2.27
C LEU A 205 -7.67 -1.82 -2.13
N PHE A 206 -8.40 -2.00 -3.23
CA PHE A 206 -9.87 -2.07 -3.21
C PHE A 206 -10.36 -3.33 -2.49
N PHE A 207 -9.87 -4.50 -2.91
CA PHE A 207 -10.27 -5.79 -2.31
C PHE A 207 -9.92 -5.84 -0.83
N SER A 208 -8.73 -5.37 -0.46
CA SER A 208 -8.27 -5.47 0.94
C SER A 208 -9.05 -4.57 1.91
N GLY A 209 -9.71 -3.54 1.38
CA GLY A 209 -10.31 -2.46 2.15
C GLY A 209 -9.31 -1.38 2.57
N MET A 210 -8.03 -1.46 2.20
CA MET A 210 -7.04 -0.41 2.51
C MET A 210 -7.29 0.89 1.75
N ALA A 211 -8.07 0.88 0.67
CA ALA A 211 -8.56 2.09 0.03
C ALA A 211 -9.61 2.84 0.87
N ASN A 212 -10.20 2.18 1.88
CA ASN A 212 -11.22 2.77 2.75
C ASN A 212 -10.61 3.34 4.04
N PRO A 213 -10.63 4.67 4.26
CA PRO A 213 -10.08 5.25 5.49
C PRO A 213 -10.80 4.77 6.75
N THR A 214 -12.10 4.49 6.69
CA THR A 214 -12.88 3.97 7.82
C THR A 214 -12.34 2.62 8.30
N LYS A 215 -12.00 1.73 7.37
CA LYS A 215 -11.41 0.41 7.68
C LYS A 215 -10.08 0.54 8.42
N VAL A 216 -9.25 1.48 7.97
CA VAL A 216 -7.94 1.73 8.57
C VAL A 216 -8.07 2.32 9.97
N LEU A 217 -8.95 3.31 10.16
CA LEU A 217 -9.17 3.92 11.47
C LEU A 217 -9.80 2.94 12.46
N GLN A 218 -10.74 2.10 12.01
CA GLN A 218 -11.33 1.03 12.84
C GLN A 218 -10.29 -0.02 13.25
N PHE A 219 -9.28 -0.30 12.42
CA PHE A 219 -8.17 -1.17 12.83
C PHE A 219 -7.33 -0.56 13.97
N PHE A 220 -7.27 0.76 14.10
CA PHE A 220 -6.56 1.42 15.20
C PHE A 220 -7.37 1.51 16.50
N ALA A 221 -8.65 1.14 16.52
CA ALA A 221 -9.52 1.29 17.67
C ALA A 221 -9.23 0.33 18.84
N LEU A 222 -8.50 -0.76 18.60
CA LEU A 222 -8.26 -1.85 19.56
C LEU A 222 -7.88 -1.39 20.99
N PRO A 223 -7.00 -0.40 21.19
CA PRO A 223 -6.53 -0.04 22.53
C PRO A 223 -7.57 0.67 23.40
N THR A 224 -8.52 1.40 22.81
CA THR A 224 -9.48 2.22 23.57
C THR A 224 -10.92 1.76 23.40
N ASP A 225 -11.27 1.18 22.26
CA ASP A 225 -12.65 0.77 21.96
C ASP A 225 -12.67 -0.55 21.15
N PRO A 226 -12.66 -1.70 21.84
CA PRO A 226 -12.71 -3.01 21.20
C PRO A 226 -13.98 -3.26 20.37
N ALA A 227 -15.09 -2.56 20.65
CA ALA A 227 -16.33 -2.72 19.88
C ALA A 227 -16.22 -2.07 18.50
N ARG A 228 -15.44 -0.99 18.38
CA ARG A 228 -15.10 -0.32 17.10
C ARG A 228 -13.94 -0.96 16.36
N PHE A 229 -13.26 -1.94 16.94
CA PHE A 229 -12.14 -2.61 16.30
C PHE A 229 -12.57 -3.50 15.13
N ASP A 230 -11.98 -3.27 13.95
CA ASP A 230 -12.11 -4.12 12.77
C ASP A 230 -10.79 -4.87 12.52
N PRO A 231 -10.72 -6.19 12.78
CA PRO A 231 -9.48 -6.97 12.67
C PRO A 231 -9.05 -7.26 11.22
N SER A 232 -9.81 -6.84 10.19
CA SER A 232 -9.54 -7.15 8.79
C SER A 232 -8.08 -6.96 8.38
N LEU A 233 -7.50 -5.80 8.69
CA LEU A 233 -6.17 -5.45 8.18
C LEU A 233 -5.03 -6.30 8.76
N ALA A 234 -5.25 -7.02 9.87
CA ALA A 234 -4.30 -8.01 10.35
C ALA A 234 -4.07 -9.13 9.32
N LEU A 235 -5.07 -9.44 8.49
CA LEU A 235 -4.95 -10.45 7.43
C LEU A 235 -4.00 -10.01 6.30
N VAL A 236 -3.69 -8.71 6.16
CA VAL A 236 -2.65 -8.23 5.24
C VAL A 236 -1.25 -8.70 5.68
N ILE A 237 -1.03 -8.84 6.99
CA ILE A 237 0.21 -9.42 7.52
C ILE A 237 0.30 -10.89 7.12
N LEU A 238 -0.78 -11.65 7.31
CA LEU A 238 -0.79 -13.09 7.02
C LEU A 238 -0.72 -13.39 5.52
N PHE A 239 -1.54 -12.74 4.70
CA PHE A 239 -1.71 -13.07 3.27
C PHE A 239 -0.98 -12.13 2.31
N GLY A 240 -0.47 -10.99 2.79
CA GLY A 240 0.39 -10.09 2.02
C GLY A 240 1.86 -10.27 2.40
N ILE A 241 2.20 -9.96 3.66
CA ILE A 241 3.59 -10.02 4.14
C ILE A 241 4.10 -11.46 4.22
N GLY A 242 3.27 -12.41 4.69
CA GLY A 242 3.62 -13.82 4.81
C GLY A 242 4.14 -14.44 3.50
N PRO A 243 3.34 -14.45 2.41
CA PRO A 243 3.80 -14.93 1.11
C PRO A 243 5.00 -14.15 0.57
N SER A 244 5.05 -12.81 0.72
CA SER A 244 6.23 -12.02 0.33
C SER A 244 7.50 -12.46 1.07
N LEU A 245 7.39 -12.77 2.35
CA LEU A 245 8.50 -13.28 3.17
C LEU A 245 8.95 -14.66 2.69
N ILE A 246 8.01 -15.57 2.43
CA ILE A 246 8.32 -16.90 1.88
C ILE A 246 9.03 -16.76 0.53
N THR A 247 8.55 -15.89 -0.36
CA THR A 247 9.21 -15.60 -1.63
C THR A 247 10.62 -15.05 -1.44
N PHE A 248 10.82 -14.12 -0.49
CA PHE A 248 12.14 -13.58 -0.21
C PHE A 248 13.12 -14.64 0.32
N LEU A 249 12.66 -15.51 1.24
CA LEU A 249 13.48 -16.57 1.82
C LEU A 249 13.82 -17.71 0.83
N THR A 250 12.93 -17.97 -0.14
CA THR A 250 13.14 -19.01 -1.15
C THR A 250 13.97 -18.55 -2.34
N VAL A 251 13.74 -17.32 -2.84
CA VAL A 251 14.47 -16.76 -4.00
C VAL A 251 15.80 -16.12 -3.58
N LYS A 252 15.90 -15.63 -2.34
CA LYS A 252 17.05 -14.91 -1.79
C LYS A 252 17.60 -13.79 -2.71
N PRO A 253 16.75 -12.81 -3.10
CA PRO A 253 17.15 -11.73 -4.00
C PRO A 253 18.41 -10.99 -3.52
N GLY A 254 19.40 -10.86 -4.40
CA GLY A 254 20.63 -10.11 -4.12
C GLY A 254 21.57 -10.71 -3.07
N GLN A 255 21.33 -11.95 -2.62
CA GLN A 255 22.23 -12.66 -1.72
C GLN A 255 23.10 -13.63 -2.51
N ASP A 256 24.39 -13.67 -2.21
CA ASP A 256 25.28 -14.68 -2.74
C ASP A 256 25.05 -15.99 -1.96
N THR A 257 24.43 -16.99 -2.60
CA THR A 257 23.98 -18.19 -1.89
C THR A 257 25.12 -19.14 -1.53
N GLY A 258 26.38 -18.84 -1.87
CA GLY A 258 27.56 -19.67 -1.55
C GLY A 258 27.59 -21.03 -2.27
N ASP A 259 26.46 -21.48 -2.81
CA ASP A 259 26.33 -22.61 -3.72
C ASP A 259 27.01 -22.27 -5.05
N VAL A 260 28.26 -22.71 -5.20
CA VAL A 260 29.05 -22.60 -6.44
C VAL A 260 28.31 -23.19 -7.66
N ALA A 261 27.36 -24.12 -7.42
CA ALA A 261 26.54 -24.73 -8.46
C ALA A 261 25.28 -23.91 -8.86
N ARG A 262 24.84 -22.94 -8.04
CA ARG A 262 23.60 -22.18 -8.29
C ARG A 262 23.96 -20.70 -8.48
N LYS A 263 24.12 -20.28 -9.73
CA LYS A 263 24.28 -18.85 -10.07
C LYS A 263 23.21 -18.02 -9.35
N PRO A 264 23.54 -16.85 -8.79
CA PRO A 264 22.56 -15.95 -8.21
C PRO A 264 21.46 -15.71 -9.24
N ALA A 265 20.21 -16.04 -8.89
CA ALA A 265 19.11 -15.86 -9.82
C ALA A 265 18.95 -14.37 -10.07
N ASN A 266 19.14 -13.92 -11.32
CA ASN A 266 18.78 -12.55 -11.70
C ASN A 266 17.25 -12.43 -11.79
N PRO A 267 16.70 -11.22 -11.70
CA PRO A 267 15.29 -10.99 -11.99
C PRO A 267 14.90 -11.53 -13.36
N THR A 268 13.61 -11.83 -13.56
CA THR A 268 13.14 -12.40 -14.84
C THR A 268 13.41 -11.44 -16.01
N LEU A 269 13.10 -10.16 -15.85
CA LEU A 269 13.12 -9.13 -16.90
C LEU A 269 14.25 -8.10 -16.75
N ALA A 270 15.10 -8.22 -15.73
CA ALA A 270 16.19 -7.28 -15.45
C ALA A 270 17.51 -8.00 -15.16
N ASP A 271 18.62 -7.29 -15.36
CA ASP A 271 19.97 -7.86 -15.21
C ASP A 271 20.45 -7.91 -13.75
N TYR A 272 19.90 -7.06 -12.89
CA TYR A 272 20.31 -6.94 -11.49
C TYR A 272 19.14 -6.57 -10.57
N TRP A 273 19.29 -6.93 -9.29
CA TRP A 273 18.36 -6.56 -8.22
C TRP A 273 18.62 -5.12 -7.77
N ARG A 274 17.57 -4.30 -7.71
CA ARG A 274 17.57 -2.92 -7.20
C ARG A 274 16.95 -2.89 -5.81
N LEU A 275 17.68 -3.43 -4.85
CA LEU A 275 17.29 -3.43 -3.44
C LEU A 275 17.76 -2.13 -2.77
N PRO A 276 17.00 -1.57 -1.80
CA PRO A 276 17.45 -0.48 -0.95
C PRO A 276 18.71 -0.91 -0.18
N THR A 277 19.74 -0.08 -0.26
CA THR A 277 21.04 -0.33 0.37
C THR A 277 21.15 0.25 1.78
N ALA A 278 20.26 1.18 2.15
CA ALA A 278 20.33 1.87 3.43
C ALA A 278 19.94 0.99 4.63
N THR A 279 20.72 1.10 5.69
CA THR A 279 20.79 0.23 6.87
C THR A 279 20.34 0.97 8.14
N VAL A 280 20.47 0.33 9.31
CA VAL A 280 20.17 0.98 10.61
C VAL A 280 21.11 2.17 10.87
N ALA A 281 22.34 2.16 10.34
CA ALA A 281 23.27 3.28 10.48
C ALA A 281 22.79 4.56 9.77
N ASP A 282 21.87 4.44 8.81
CA ASP A 282 21.30 5.57 8.07
C ASP A 282 20.06 6.18 8.76
N ILE A 283 19.74 5.73 9.98
CA ILE A 283 18.64 6.28 10.78
C ILE A 283 19.15 7.53 11.50
N ASP A 284 18.64 8.68 11.04
CA ASP A 284 18.87 9.98 11.66
C ASP A 284 17.60 10.50 12.35
N TRP A 285 17.70 11.64 13.05
CA TRP A 285 16.54 12.26 13.70
C TRP A 285 15.45 12.66 12.69
N ARG A 286 15.84 13.01 11.45
CA ARG A 286 14.90 13.37 10.38
C ARG A 286 14.07 12.17 9.95
N PHE A 287 14.68 10.98 9.89
CA PHE A 287 13.99 9.73 9.61
C PHE A 287 12.96 9.41 10.69
N VAL A 288 13.34 9.52 11.96
CA VAL A 288 12.42 9.28 13.09
C VAL A 288 11.28 10.29 13.08
N ALA A 289 11.58 11.58 12.91
CA ALA A 289 10.57 12.63 12.83
C ALA A 289 9.64 12.45 11.62
N GLY A 290 10.18 12.04 10.47
CA GLY A 290 9.41 11.74 9.27
C GLY A 290 8.46 10.54 9.46
N ALA A 291 8.96 9.45 10.04
CA ALA A 291 8.13 8.28 10.38
C ALA A 291 7.02 8.65 11.37
N ALA A 292 7.32 9.42 12.41
CA ALA A 292 6.32 9.90 13.36
C ALA A 292 5.27 10.79 12.68
N ALA A 293 5.69 11.78 11.88
CA ALA A 293 4.77 12.65 11.13
C ALA A 293 3.88 11.88 10.15
N PHE A 294 4.43 10.89 9.44
CA PHE A 294 3.63 9.97 8.63
C PHE A 294 2.59 9.23 9.49
N GLY A 295 2.99 8.74 10.66
CA GLY A 295 2.09 8.11 11.63
C GLY A 295 0.98 9.06 12.08
N VAL A 296 1.28 10.32 12.39
CA VAL A 296 0.25 11.33 12.75
C VAL A 296 -0.75 11.51 11.60
N ALA A 297 -0.28 11.76 10.38
CA ALA A 297 -1.18 11.94 9.23
C ALA A 297 -2.03 10.69 8.97
N TRP A 298 -1.43 9.51 9.06
CA TRP A 298 -2.10 8.23 8.87
C TRP A 298 -3.13 7.94 9.97
N GLY A 299 -2.82 8.23 11.23
CA GLY A 299 -3.75 8.07 12.36
C GLY A 299 -4.90 9.07 12.37
N LEU A 300 -4.70 10.28 11.82
CA LEU A 300 -5.76 11.28 11.73
C LEU A 300 -6.81 10.92 10.66
N ARG A 301 -6.36 10.39 9.52
CA ARG A 301 -7.22 10.25 8.32
C ARG A 301 -7.43 8.81 7.87
N GLY A 302 -6.61 7.87 8.32
CA GLY A 302 -6.63 6.49 7.84
C GLY A 302 -6.17 6.35 6.39
N VAL A 303 -5.49 7.36 5.83
CA VAL A 303 -5.11 7.39 4.41
C VAL A 303 -3.59 7.28 4.26
N CYS A 304 -3.17 6.40 3.36
CA CYS A 304 -1.79 6.27 2.87
C CYS A 304 -1.68 6.85 1.44
N PRO A 305 -0.48 7.11 0.90
CA PRO A 305 -0.34 7.74 -0.42
C PRO A 305 -0.98 6.96 -1.57
N GLY A 306 -0.94 5.61 -1.54
CA GLY A 306 -1.63 4.78 -2.55
C GLY A 306 -3.15 5.00 -2.55
N PRO A 307 -3.84 4.77 -1.42
CA PRO A 307 -5.25 5.15 -1.27
C PRO A 307 -5.57 6.62 -1.56
N ALA A 308 -4.67 7.56 -1.22
CA ALA A 308 -4.86 8.99 -1.52
C ALA A 308 -4.95 9.25 -3.03
N VAL A 309 -4.13 8.57 -3.83
CA VAL A 309 -4.17 8.64 -5.30
C VAL A 309 -5.49 8.09 -5.84
N LEU A 310 -5.93 6.92 -5.34
CA LEU A 310 -7.23 6.35 -5.74
C LEU A 310 -8.39 7.27 -5.36
N ARG A 311 -8.32 7.91 -4.19
CA ARG A 311 -9.28 8.92 -3.76
C ARG A 311 -9.28 10.15 -4.64
N ALA A 312 -8.13 10.62 -5.13
CA ALA A 312 -8.04 11.73 -6.07
C ALA A 312 -8.73 11.44 -7.41
N VAL A 313 -8.85 10.17 -7.79
CA VAL A 313 -9.61 9.76 -8.99
C VAL A 313 -11.11 9.67 -8.68
N LEU A 314 -11.48 9.07 -7.53
CA LEU A 314 -12.87 8.79 -7.18
C LEU A 314 -13.63 9.97 -6.54
N GLN A 315 -12.92 10.87 -5.87
CA GLN A 315 -13.45 12.08 -5.22
C GLN A 315 -12.53 13.28 -5.53
N PRO A 316 -12.48 13.78 -6.78
CA PRO A 316 -11.41 14.66 -7.25
C PRO A 316 -11.26 15.96 -6.47
N ALA A 317 -12.35 16.65 -6.13
CA ALA A 317 -12.30 17.95 -5.47
C ALA A 317 -11.45 17.96 -4.18
N TRP A 318 -11.49 16.87 -3.41
CA TRP A 318 -10.79 16.80 -2.12
C TRP A 318 -9.60 15.86 -2.12
N GLY A 319 -9.64 14.80 -2.93
CA GLY A 319 -8.47 13.97 -3.13
C GLY A 319 -7.33 14.75 -3.82
N LEU A 320 -7.65 15.66 -4.75
CA LEU A 320 -6.63 16.53 -5.36
C LEU A 320 -6.05 17.52 -4.35
N VAL A 321 -6.86 18.09 -3.46
CA VAL A 321 -6.37 18.97 -2.39
C VAL A 321 -5.41 18.21 -1.48
N GLU A 322 -5.77 17.01 -1.04
CA GLU A 322 -4.89 16.14 -0.25
C GLU A 322 -3.59 15.82 -0.98
N MET A 323 -3.66 15.51 -2.28
CA MET A 323 -2.48 15.23 -3.11
C MET A 323 -1.62 16.46 -3.37
N VAL A 324 -2.19 17.67 -3.50
CA VAL A 324 -1.43 18.93 -3.56
C VAL A 324 -0.66 19.12 -2.26
N GLY A 325 -1.33 18.95 -1.11
CA GLY A 325 -0.66 18.96 0.19
C GLY A 325 0.50 17.95 0.22
N TYR A 326 0.25 16.71 -0.18
CA TYR A 326 1.26 15.65 -0.27
C TYR A 326 2.48 16.07 -1.11
N MET A 327 2.28 16.65 -2.29
CA MET A 327 3.40 17.10 -3.12
C MET A 327 4.16 18.27 -2.49
N LEU A 328 3.47 19.22 -1.87
CA LEU A 328 4.11 20.32 -1.14
C LEU A 328 4.97 19.80 0.03
N GLY A 329 4.46 18.82 0.78
CA GLY A 329 5.22 18.17 1.84
C GLY A 329 6.45 17.43 1.33
N ASN A 330 6.35 16.84 0.13
CA ASN A 330 7.47 16.15 -0.51
C ASN A 330 8.54 17.13 -1.06
N LEU A 331 8.24 18.42 -1.21
CA LEU A 331 9.25 19.41 -1.63
C LEU A 331 10.24 19.76 -0.51
N VAL A 332 9.79 19.70 0.75
CA VAL A 332 10.56 20.08 1.95
C VAL A 332 11.29 18.88 2.55
#